data_AF-A0A7W2AV04-F1
#
_entry.id   AF-A0A7W2AV04-F1
#
_cell.length_a   1.000
_cell.length_b   1.000
_cell.length_c   1.000
_cell.angle_alpha   90.00
_cell.angle_beta   90.00
_cell.angle_gamma   90.00
#
_symmetry.space_group_name_H-M   'P 1'
#
loop_
_entity.id
_entity.type
_entity.pdbx_description
1 polymer ?
#
loop_
_entity_poly.entity_id
_entity_poly.type
_entity_poly.pdbx_seq_one_letter_code
_entity_poly.pdbx_strand_id
1 'polypeptide(L)'
;MSVLTEERLIQLMGETVQLQAICLDQLIVAGTRPVDPELFRRYSAFIHSIEAEKPREATLGESVWDWIWQPAEGINYIQMYGRLAWINMQLLDLL
;
A
#
# COMPACT_ATOMS: atom_id res chain seq x y z
N MET A 1 11.68 -14.84 -13.48
CA MET A 1 10.56 -15.58 -12.87
C MET A 1 10.34 -14.96 -11.52
N SER A 2 9.18 -14.35 -11.31
CA SER A 2 8.75 -13.88 -9.99
C SER A 2 8.83 -15.04 -9.01
N VAL A 3 9.47 -14.82 -7.86
CA VAL A 3 9.48 -15.79 -6.74
C VAL A 3 8.36 -15.45 -5.74
N LEU A 4 7.55 -14.42 -6.03
CA LEU A 4 6.40 -14.08 -5.21
C LEU A 4 5.28 -15.09 -5.49
N THR A 5 4.80 -15.77 -4.46
CA THR A 5 3.72 -16.75 -4.65
C THR A 5 2.38 -16.05 -4.81
N GLU A 6 1.47 -16.69 -5.55
CA GLU A 6 0.09 -16.23 -5.69
C GLU A 6 -0.58 -16.01 -4.32
N GLU A 7 -0.35 -16.90 -3.34
CA GLU A 7 -0.91 -16.70 -2.00
C GLU A 7 -0.38 -15.44 -1.33
N ARG A 8 0.90 -15.10 -1.51
CA ARG A 8 1.49 -13.89 -0.93
C ARG A 8 0.93 -12.63 -1.60
N LEU A 9 0.75 -12.64 -2.93
CA LEU A 9 0.09 -11.56 -3.66
C LEU A 9 -1.34 -11.35 -3.16
N ILE A 10 -2.12 -12.41 -3.05
CA ILE A 10 -3.50 -12.34 -2.53
C ILE A 10 -3.55 -11.79 -1.10
N GLN A 11 -2.59 -12.17 -0.24
CA GLN A 11 -2.48 -11.60 1.11
C GLN A 11 -2.22 -10.09 1.08
N LEU A 12 -1.29 -9.62 0.25
CA LEU A 12 -0.96 -8.20 0.10
C LEU A 12 -2.16 -7.41 -0.44
N MET A 13 -2.88 -7.95 -1.43
CA MET A 13 -4.11 -7.37 -1.93
C MET A 13 -5.18 -7.29 -0.84
N GLY A 14 -5.34 -8.35 -0.05
CA GLY A 14 -6.27 -8.38 1.08
C GLY A 14 -5.96 -7.30 2.13
N GLU A 15 -4.70 -7.13 2.49
CA GLU A 15 -4.26 -6.06 3.40
C GLU A 15 -4.49 -4.67 2.81
N THR A 16 -4.26 -4.51 1.50
CA THR A 16 -4.53 -3.26 0.78
C THR A 16 -6.02 -2.89 0.88
N VAL A 17 -6.92 -3.82 0.59
CA VAL A 17 -8.37 -3.61 0.66
C VAL A 17 -8.81 -3.25 2.08
N GLN A 18 -8.25 -3.89 3.11
CA GLN A 18 -8.56 -3.58 4.50
C GLN A 18 -8.14 -2.15 4.87
N LEU A 19 -6.94 -1.72 4.49
CA LEU A 19 -6.47 -0.36 4.75
C LEU A 19 -7.29 0.67 3.97
N GLN A 20 -7.69 0.36 2.73
CA GLN A 20 -8.57 1.22 1.93
C GLN A 20 -9.95 1.39 2.55
N ALA A 21 -10.54 0.33 3.08
CA ALA A 21 -11.83 0.38 3.75
C ALA A 21 -11.78 1.34 4.95
N ILE A 22 -10.73 1.24 5.79
CA ILE A 22 -10.53 2.16 6.91
C ILE A 22 -10.39 3.61 6.41
N CYS A 23 -9.60 3.84 5.36
CA CYS A 23 -9.46 5.17 4.79
C CYS A 23 -10.78 5.72 4.25
N LEU A 24 -11.58 4.88 3.58
CA LEU A 24 -12.88 5.27 3.01
C LEU A 24 -13.88 5.67 4.11
N ASP A 25 -13.96 4.89 5.18
CA ASP A 25 -14.81 5.22 6.34
C ASP A 25 -14.41 6.56 6.95
N GLN A 26 -13.10 6.83 7.06
CA GLN A 26 -12.58 8.08 7.58
C GLN A 26 -12.74 9.25 6.60
N LEU A 27 -12.73 9.03 5.29
CA LEU A 27 -12.92 10.08 4.30
C LEU A 27 -14.27 10.78 4.44
N ILE A 28 -15.31 10.01 4.74
CA ILE A 28 -16.67 10.52 4.93
C ILE A 28 -16.73 11.47 6.14
N VAL A 29 -15.97 11.18 7.19
CA VAL A 29 -16.05 11.89 8.49
C VAL A 29 -14.98 12.99 8.63
N ALA A 30 -13.77 12.74 8.15
CA ALA A 30 -12.57 13.52 8.40
C ALA A 30 -12.08 14.29 7.17
N GLY A 31 -12.55 13.94 5.96
CA GLY A 31 -12.18 14.60 4.71
C GLY A 31 -10.66 14.61 4.48
N THR A 32 -10.08 15.82 4.38
CA THR A 32 -8.66 16.02 4.10
C THR A 32 -7.77 16.05 5.35
N ARG A 33 -8.30 15.67 6.52
CA ARG A 33 -7.48 15.59 7.74
C ARG A 33 -6.33 14.58 7.58
N PRO A 34 -5.18 14.83 8.24
CA PRO A 34 -4.11 13.86 8.31
C PRO A 34 -4.60 12.51 8.83
N VAL A 35 -4.01 11.44 8.32
CA VAL A 35 -4.29 10.09 8.81
C VAL A 35 -3.85 9.99 10.28
N ASP A 36 -4.63 9.27 11.08
CA ASP A 36 -4.27 9.01 12.46
C ASP A 36 -2.92 8.26 12.55
N PRO A 37 -2.11 8.53 13.58
CA PRO A 37 -0.77 7.96 13.67
C PRO A 37 -0.74 6.42 13.66
N GLU A 38 -1.80 5.78 14.17
CA GLU A 38 -1.87 4.32 14.23
C GLU A 38 -2.10 3.71 12.84
N LEU A 39 -3.03 4.26 12.06
CA LEU A 39 -3.25 3.84 10.69
C LEU A 39 -2.04 4.14 9.80
N PHE A 40 -1.39 5.31 9.99
CA PHE A 40 -0.14 5.62 9.27
C PHE A 40 0.98 4.63 9.59
N ARG A 41 1.10 4.21 10.86
CA ARG A 41 2.05 3.17 11.26
C ARG A 41 1.75 1.83 10.60
N ARG A 42 0.47 1.41 10.56
CA ARG A 42 0.06 0.19 9.83
C ARG A 42 0.36 0.29 8.34
N TYR A 43 0.04 1.41 7.70
CA TYR A 43 0.37 1.66 6.30
C TYR A 43 1.88 1.55 6.05
N SER A 44 2.71 2.18 6.90
CA SER A 44 4.17 2.12 6.78
C SER A 44 4.70 0.70 6.93
N ALA A 45 4.19 -0.06 7.90
CA ALA A 45 4.55 -1.47 8.07
C ALA A 45 4.15 -2.32 6.85
N PHE A 46 2.98 -2.07 6.27
CA PHE A 46 2.52 -2.71 5.04
C PHE A 46 3.45 -2.43 3.85
N ILE A 47 3.84 -1.16 3.64
CA ILE A 47 4.81 -0.79 2.60
C ILE A 47 6.14 -1.52 2.79
N HIS A 48 6.67 -1.56 4.01
CA HIS A 48 7.91 -2.30 4.29
C HIS A 48 7.76 -3.80 4.07
N SER A 49 6.56 -4.36 4.27
CA SER A 49 6.29 -5.76 3.98
C SER A 49 6.33 -6.07 2.47
N ILE A 50 5.92 -5.12 1.62
CA ILE A 50 6.07 -5.23 0.16
C ILE A 50 7.55 -5.05 -0.21
N GLU A 51 8.22 -4.06 0.37
CA GLU A 51 9.63 -3.77 0.10
C GLU A 51 10.54 -4.98 0.39
N ALA A 52 10.22 -5.74 1.44
CA ALA A 52 10.95 -6.97 1.78
C ALA A 52 10.91 -8.03 0.67
N GLU A 53 9.96 -7.95 -0.26
CA GLU A 53 9.81 -8.86 -1.39
C GLU A 53 10.61 -8.41 -2.63
N LYS A 54 11.20 -7.20 -2.66
CA LYS A 54 12.04 -6.71 -3.77
C LYS A 54 13.13 -7.70 -4.24
N PRO A 55 13.83 -8.44 -3.36
CA PRO A 55 14.83 -9.42 -3.81
C PRO A 55 14.24 -10.60 -4.59
N ARG A 56 12.93 -10.82 -4.48
CA ARG A 56 12.17 -11.95 -5.05
C ARG A 56 11.34 -11.56 -6.28
N GLU A 57 11.02 -10.28 -6.41
CA GLU A 57 10.24 -9.71 -7.51
C GLU A 57 10.97 -8.52 -8.14
N ALA A 58 11.51 -8.71 -9.34
CA ALA A 58 12.26 -7.68 -10.05
C ALA A 58 11.41 -6.46 -10.41
N THR A 59 10.11 -6.66 -10.63
CA THR A 59 9.15 -5.59 -10.98
C THR A 59 9.02 -4.58 -9.84
N LEU A 60 9.16 -4.99 -8.57
CA LEU A 60 9.19 -4.09 -7.41
C LEU A 60 10.46 -3.23 -7.37
N GLY A 61 11.47 -3.53 -8.20
CA GLY A 61 12.68 -2.72 -8.36
C GLY A 61 12.57 -1.67 -9.47
N GLU A 62 11.46 -1.60 -10.19
CA GLU A 62 11.26 -0.62 -11.26
C GLU A 62 10.97 0.78 -10.70
N SER A 63 11.39 1.81 -11.44
CA SER A 63 11.26 3.21 -11.02
C SER A 63 9.83 3.65 -10.73
N VAL A 64 8.84 2.95 -11.28
CA VAL A 64 7.42 3.20 -11.04
C VAL A 64 7.04 3.00 -9.56
N TRP A 65 7.82 2.20 -8.82
CA TRP A 65 7.58 1.93 -7.40
C TRP A 65 8.35 2.85 -6.44
N ASP A 66 9.35 3.60 -6.90
CA ASP A 66 10.27 4.34 -6.02
C ASP A 66 9.58 5.28 -5.03
N TRP A 67 8.44 5.84 -5.42
CA TRP A 67 7.70 6.82 -4.65
C TRP A 67 6.93 6.22 -3.46
N ILE A 68 6.71 4.89 -3.39
CA ILE A 68 5.97 4.26 -2.28
C ILE A 68 6.87 3.90 -1.10
N TRP A 69 8.18 3.70 -1.31
CA TRP A 69 9.10 3.17 -0.29
C TRP A 69 9.37 4.11 0.88
N GLN A 70 9.10 5.40 0.71
CA GLN A 70 9.22 6.39 1.76
C GLN A 70 7.87 7.11 1.94
N PRO A 71 6.96 6.54 2.75
CA PRO A 71 5.71 7.18 3.11
C PRO A 71 5.96 8.57 3.68
N ALA A 72 5.41 9.60 3.05
CA ALA A 72 5.50 10.95 3.59
C ALA A 72 4.67 11.07 4.88
N GLU A 73 5.26 11.64 5.93
CA GLU A 73 4.50 12.00 7.14
C GLU A 73 3.44 13.07 6.80
N GLY A 74 2.30 13.01 7.48
CA GLY A 74 1.23 13.98 7.31
C GLY A 74 0.37 13.79 6.06
N ILE A 75 0.45 12.63 5.38
CA ILE A 75 -0.54 12.28 4.35
C ILE A 75 -1.95 12.25 4.96
N ASN A 76 -2.92 12.71 4.17
CA ASN A 76 -4.33 12.65 4.54
C ASN A 76 -4.99 11.36 4.03
N TYR A 77 -6.23 11.10 4.50
CA TYR A 77 -6.96 9.89 4.15
C TYR A 77 -7.18 9.73 2.63
N ILE A 78 -7.36 10.81 1.87
CA ILE A 78 -7.58 10.72 0.40
C ILE A 78 -6.30 10.34 -0.33
N GLN A 79 -5.17 10.88 0.11
CA GLN A 79 -3.85 10.52 -0.41
C GLN A 79 -3.54 9.06 -0.08
N MET A 80 -3.70 8.63 1.19
CA MET A 80 -3.45 7.24 1.57
C MET A 80 -4.34 6.26 0.78
N TYR A 81 -5.64 6.58 0.65
CA TYR A 81 -6.57 5.77 -0.16
C TYR A 81 -6.12 5.64 -1.61
N GLY A 82 -5.78 6.76 -2.27
CA GLY A 82 -5.33 6.75 -3.66
C GLY A 82 -4.03 5.97 -3.86
N ARG A 83 -3.09 6.09 -2.91
CA ARG A 83 -1.84 5.31 -2.93
C ARG A 83 -2.10 3.82 -2.81
N LEU A 84 -2.97 3.41 -1.88
CA LEU A 84 -3.36 2.02 -1.72
C LEU A 84 -4.11 1.47 -2.95
N ALA A 85 -4.96 2.28 -3.60
CA ALA A 85 -5.63 1.88 -4.83
C ALA A 85 -4.66 1.59 -5.97
N TRP A 86 -3.64 2.44 -6.12
CA TRP A 86 -2.57 2.21 -7.07
C TRP A 86 -1.79 0.93 -6.73
N ILE A 87 -1.40 0.75 -5.46
CA ILE A 87 -0.68 -0.47 -5.01
C ILE A 87 -1.49 -1.72 -5.34
N ASN A 88 -2.80 -1.73 -5.05
CA ASN A 88 -3.65 -2.88 -5.32
C ASN A 88 -3.70 -3.24 -6.81
N MET A 89 -3.77 -2.22 -7.67
CA MET A 89 -3.73 -2.43 -9.13
C MET A 89 -2.39 -3.01 -9.56
N GLN A 90 -1.27 -2.50 -9.04
CA GLN A 90 0.04 -3.05 -9.38
C GLN A 90 0.26 -4.47 -8.84
N LEU A 91 -0.25 -4.79 -7.65
CA LEU A 91 -0.23 -6.15 -7.13
C LEU A 91 -1.06 -7.11 -7.99
N LEU A 92 -2.19 -6.64 -8.52
CA LEU A 92 -3.01 -7.42 -9.46
C LEU A 92 -2.26 -7.67 -10.78
N ASP A 93 -1.50 -6.71 -11.28
CA ASP A 93 -0.69 -6.85 -12.50
C ASP A 93 0.48 -7.85 -12.36
N LEU A 94 0.83 -8.23 -11.11
CA LEU A 94 1.86 -9.23 -10.81
C LEU A 94 1.33 -10.69 -10.76
N LEU A 95 0.00 -10.89 -10.77
CA LEU A 95 -0.63 -12.20 -10.88
C LEU A 95 -0.59 -12.70 -12.34
#